data_AF-A0A411EC52-F1
#
_entry.id   AF-A0A411EC52-F1
#
_cell.length_a   1.000
_cell.length_b   1.000
_cell.length_c   1.000
_cell.angle_alpha   90.00
_cell.angle_beta   90.00
_cell.angle_gamma   90.00
#
_symmetry.space_group_name_H-M   'P 1'
#
loop_
_entity.id
_entity.type
_entity.pdbx_description
1 polymer ?
#
loop_
_entity_poly.entity_id
_entity_poly.type
_entity_poly.pdbx_seq_one_letter_code
_entity_poly.pdbx_strand_id
1 'polypeptide(L)'
;MPKNNSSRSWIDIVTELVELFFKSSSRSKRGRTWHQHVVPYENAWAVRREGNKRITSKHRRQDTAINKAKRLARKYKADVIIHREDGSIRDRINYD
;
A
#
# COMPACT_ATOMS: atom_id res chain seq x y z
N MET A 1 -45.74 -14.52 -33.30
CA MET A 1 -44.44 -13.86 -33.58
C MET A 1 -44.44 -12.50 -32.87
N PRO A 2 -43.38 -11.95 -32.24
CA PRO A 2 -42.10 -12.49 -31.72
C PRO A 2 -41.78 -12.11 -30.22
N LYS A 3 -41.00 -13.00 -29.58
CA LYS A 3 -39.93 -12.93 -28.56
C LYS A 3 -39.73 -11.76 -27.53
N ASN A 4 -39.51 -12.22 -26.28
CA ASN A 4 -38.40 -11.90 -25.34
C ASN A 4 -38.55 -10.76 -24.30
N ASN A 5 -38.42 -11.12 -23.01
CA ASN A 5 -37.27 -10.66 -22.24
C ASN A 5 -36.93 -11.62 -21.09
N SER A 6 -35.82 -12.32 -21.28
CA SER A 6 -35.20 -13.32 -20.42
C SER A 6 -35.19 -12.94 -18.93
N SER A 7 -35.62 -13.89 -18.11
CA SER A 7 -35.32 -13.98 -16.68
C SER A 7 -33.82 -13.77 -16.47
N ARG A 8 -33.47 -12.74 -15.68
CA ARG A 8 -32.10 -12.52 -15.20
C ARG A 8 -31.60 -13.82 -14.58
N SER A 9 -30.62 -14.41 -15.24
CA SER A 9 -30.16 -15.75 -14.97
C SER A 9 -29.44 -15.75 -13.62
N TRP A 10 -29.57 -16.81 -12.85
CA TRP A 10 -28.78 -17.01 -11.62
C TRP A 10 -27.26 -16.93 -11.88
N ILE A 11 -26.88 -17.14 -13.14
CA ILE A 11 -25.52 -16.97 -13.68
C ILE A 11 -25.11 -15.48 -13.69
N ASP A 12 -26.03 -14.55 -13.93
CA ASP A 12 -25.76 -13.10 -13.98
C ASP A 12 -25.44 -12.53 -12.58
N ILE A 13 -26.06 -13.08 -11.54
CA ILE A 13 -25.79 -12.71 -10.13
C ILE A 13 -24.41 -13.24 -9.72
N VAL A 14 -24.06 -14.45 -10.16
CA VAL A 14 -22.75 -15.05 -9.87
C VAL A 14 -21.65 -14.32 -10.64
N THR A 15 -21.86 -13.95 -11.90
CA THR A 15 -20.88 -13.14 -12.64
C THR A 15 -20.74 -11.74 -12.05
N GLU A 16 -21.80 -11.10 -11.57
CA GLU A 16 -21.73 -9.80 -10.88
C GLU A 16 -20.90 -9.89 -9.58
N LEU A 17 -21.09 -10.95 -8.80
CA LEU A 17 -20.28 -11.25 -7.60
C LEU A 17 -18.80 -11.56 -7.93
N VAL A 18 -18.55 -12.30 -9.01
CA VAL A 18 -17.19 -12.62 -9.48
C VAL A 18 -16.49 -11.38 -10.04
N GLU A 19 -17.19 -10.53 -10.79
CA GLU A 19 -16.66 -9.26 -11.28
C GLU A 19 -16.31 -8.29 -10.14
N LEU A 20 -17.11 -8.25 -9.07
CA LEU A 20 -16.80 -7.48 -7.85
C LEU A 20 -15.57 -8.04 -7.13
N PHE A 21 -15.45 -9.36 -7.02
CA PHE A 21 -14.28 -10.01 -6.43
C PHE A 21 -13.00 -9.76 -7.25
N PHE A 22 -13.07 -9.82 -8.59
CA PHE A 22 -11.92 -9.60 -9.47
C PHE A 22 -11.52 -8.13 -9.61
N LYS A 23 -12.47 -7.17 -9.61
CA LYS A 23 -12.17 -5.73 -9.58
C LYS A 23 -11.45 -5.32 -8.28
N SER A 24 -11.71 -5.98 -7.15
CA SER A 24 -10.96 -5.76 -5.91
C SER A 24 -9.48 -6.19 -6.00
N SER A 25 -9.19 -7.22 -6.82
CA SER A 25 -7.84 -7.71 -7.11
C SER A 25 -7.02 -6.75 -8.01
N SER A 26 -7.70 -5.86 -8.74
CA SER A 26 -7.08 -4.93 -9.68
C SER A 26 -6.36 -3.73 -9.05
N ARG A 27 -6.35 -3.58 -7.73
CA ARG A 27 -5.68 -2.44 -7.06
C ARG A 27 -4.14 -2.47 -7.12
N SER A 28 -3.56 -3.37 -7.91
CA SER A 28 -2.11 -3.58 -8.05
C SER A 28 -1.53 -3.12 -9.40
N LYS A 29 -2.05 -2.04 -9.99
CA LYS A 29 -1.43 -1.42 -11.19
C LYS A 29 -0.30 -0.43 -10.89
N ARG A 30 0.21 -0.33 -9.66
CA ARG A 30 1.42 0.47 -9.37
C ARG A 30 2.63 -0.45 -9.39
N GLY A 31 3.61 -0.15 -10.24
CA GLY A 31 4.89 -0.86 -10.28
C GLY A 31 5.55 -0.89 -8.90
N ARG A 32 6.37 -1.92 -8.65
CA ARG A 32 7.08 -2.08 -7.38
C ARG A 32 8.04 -0.90 -7.19
N THR A 33 7.84 -0.11 -6.13
CA THR A 33 8.75 0.98 -5.76
C THR A 33 9.62 0.60 -4.56
N TRP A 34 10.67 1.39 -4.35
CA TRP A 34 11.58 1.26 -3.21
C TRP A 34 11.43 2.38 -2.20
N HIS A 35 10.34 3.15 -2.26
CA HIS A 35 10.08 4.21 -1.30
C HIS A 35 9.94 3.62 0.11
N GLN A 36 10.51 4.34 1.08
CA GLN A 36 10.59 3.89 2.46
C GLN A 36 9.63 4.70 3.32
N HIS A 37 8.72 4.03 4.01
CA HIS A 37 7.78 4.65 4.92
C HIS A 37 8.26 4.48 6.35
N VAL A 38 8.25 5.56 7.11
CA VAL A 38 8.39 5.55 8.56
C VAL A 38 6.99 5.69 9.15
N VAL A 39 6.48 4.61 9.77
CA VAL A 39 5.11 4.52 10.28
C VAL A 39 5.07 4.16 11.76
N PRO A 40 4.05 4.59 12.51
CA PRO A 40 3.82 4.09 13.87
C PRO A 40 3.54 2.57 13.85
N TYR A 41 4.07 1.84 14.83
CA TYR A 41 3.95 0.39 14.93
C TYR A 41 4.13 -0.07 16.39
N GLU A 42 3.08 -0.61 17.02
CA GLU A 42 3.12 -1.20 18.38
C GLU A 42 3.88 -0.34 19.41
N ASN A 43 3.42 0.89 19.63
CA ASN A 43 4.06 1.88 20.54
C ASN A 43 5.52 2.22 20.17
N ALA A 44 5.89 2.01 18.91
CA ALA A 44 7.21 2.25 18.37
C ALA A 44 7.10 2.75 16.93
N TRP A 45 8.22 2.78 16.21
CA TRP A 45 8.31 3.23 14.83
C TRP A 45 8.87 2.12 13.95
N ALA A 46 8.27 1.90 12.79
CA ALA A 46 8.73 0.92 11.82
C ALA A 46 9.11 1.56 10.49
N VAL A 47 10.14 0.97 9.86
CA VAL A 47 10.45 1.24 8.46
C VAL A 47 9.79 0.15 7.61
N ARG A 48 9.03 0.54 6.59
CA ARG A 48 8.35 -0.37 5.67
C ARG A 48 8.52 0.14 4.24
N ARG A 49 8.90 -0.75 3.32
CA ARG A 49 8.90 -0.43 1.88
C ARG A 49 7.45 -0.31 1.38
N GLU A 50 7.21 0.66 0.50
CA GLU A 50 5.94 0.80 -0.22
C GLU A 50 5.51 -0.53 -0.86
N GLY A 51 4.23 -0.87 -0.74
CA GLY A 51 3.66 -2.14 -1.19
C GLY A 51 4.11 -3.40 -0.44
N ASN A 52 5.00 -3.34 0.56
CA ASN A 52 5.39 -4.51 1.34
C ASN A 52 4.40 -4.77 2.50
N LYS A 53 4.05 -6.05 2.72
CA LYS A 53 3.19 -6.49 3.85
C LYS A 53 3.94 -6.54 5.18
N ARG A 54 5.24 -6.82 5.15
CA ARG A 54 6.08 -6.95 6.35
C ARG A 54 6.90 -5.67 6.58
N ILE A 55 7.11 -5.32 7.86
CA ILE A 55 8.04 -4.27 8.24
C ILE A 55 9.48 -4.71 7.96
N THR A 56 10.34 -3.76 7.63
CA THR A 56 11.77 -3.99 7.40
C THR A 56 12.56 -3.90 8.70
N SER A 57 12.17 -3.03 9.62
CA SER A 57 12.80 -2.89 10.94
C SER A 57 11.90 -2.12 11.91
N LYS A 58 11.97 -2.45 13.20
CA LYS A 58 11.31 -1.75 14.31
C LYS A 58 12.34 -0.93 15.09
N HIS A 59 11.94 0.25 15.56
CA HIS A 59 12.77 1.22 16.27
C HIS A 59 11.96 1.88 17.38
N ARG A 60 12.57 2.13 18.54
CA ARG A 60 11.89 2.79 19.65
C ARG A 60 11.52 4.24 19.35
N ARG A 61 12.33 4.95 18.56
CA ARG A 61 12.17 6.38 18.28
C ARG A 61 12.03 6.64 16.78
N GLN A 62 11.29 7.68 16.44
CA GLN A 62 11.03 8.06 15.05
C GLN A 62 12.31 8.49 14.31
N ASP A 63 13.20 9.22 14.98
CA ASP A 63 14.47 9.69 14.43
C ASP A 63 15.38 8.51 14.02
N THR A 64 15.46 7.46 14.83
CA THR A 64 16.20 6.23 14.49
C THR A 64 15.60 5.54 13.26
N ALA A 65 14.27 5.46 13.18
CA ALA A 65 13.58 4.90 12.01
C ALA A 65 13.84 5.74 10.74
N ILE A 66 13.80 7.07 10.85
CA ILE A 66 14.13 7.99 9.75
C ILE A 66 15.56 7.78 9.27
N ASN A 67 16.53 7.65 10.17
CA ASN A 67 17.93 7.42 9.80
C ASN A 67 18.10 6.09 9.04
N LYS A 68 17.41 5.03 9.46
CA LYS A 68 17.39 3.74 8.75
C LYS A 68 16.71 3.87 7.38
N ALA A 69 15.58 4.57 7.29
CA ALA A 69 14.86 4.81 6.05
C ALA A 69 15.71 5.60 5.05
N LYS A 70 16.36 6.68 5.47
CA LYS A 70 17.31 7.48 4.65
C LYS A 70 18.42 6.62 4.06
N ARG A 71 19.00 5.70 4.84
CA ARG A 71 20.05 4.79 4.36
C ARG A 71 19.55 3.86 3.24
N LEU A 72 18.33 3.33 3.39
CA LEU A 72 17.71 2.46 2.38
C LEU A 72 17.30 3.25 1.13
N ALA A 73 16.64 4.39 1.34
CA ALA A 73 16.26 5.35 0.30
C ALA A 73 17.43 5.74 -0.61
N ARG A 74 18.57 6.14 -0.02
CA ARG A 74 19.79 6.46 -0.77
C ARG A 74 20.34 5.28 -1.56
N LYS A 75 20.25 4.06 -1.02
CA LYS A 75 20.72 2.84 -1.70
C LYS A 75 19.86 2.52 -2.93
N TYR A 76 18.56 2.78 -2.86
CA TYR A 76 17.60 2.39 -3.89
C TYR A 76 17.12 3.56 -4.77
N LYS A 77 17.66 4.77 -4.58
CA LYS A 77 17.20 6.02 -5.23
C LYS A 77 15.69 6.16 -5.10
N ALA A 78 15.23 6.34 -3.87
CA ALA A 78 13.81 6.33 -3.59
C ALA A 78 13.46 7.24 -2.42
N ASP A 79 12.29 7.85 -2.46
CA ASP A 79 11.78 8.70 -1.38
C ASP A 79 11.70 8.05 -0.01
N VAL A 80 11.83 8.89 1.02
CA VAL A 80 11.39 8.60 2.39
C VAL A 80 10.10 9.35 2.67
N ILE A 81 9.07 8.65 3.12
CA ILE A 81 7.79 9.21 3.56
C ILE A 81 7.69 9.02 5.07
N ILE A 82 7.52 10.12 5.80
CA ILE A 82 7.49 10.12 7.26
C ILE A 82 6.06 10.36 7.71
N HIS A 83 5.48 9.43 8.46
CA HIS A 83 4.14 9.56 9.01
C HIS A 83 4.17 10.10 10.45
N ARG A 84 3.08 10.73 10.89
CA ARG A 84 2.78 11.03 12.30
C ARG A 84 2.16 9.81 12.97
N GLU A 85 1.92 9.91 14.29
CA GLU A 85 1.26 8.84 15.07
C GLU A 85 -0.19 8.60 14.62
N ASP A 86 -0.87 9.64 14.13
CA ASP A 86 -2.21 9.55 13.52
C ASP A 86 -2.21 8.93 12.11
N GLY A 87 -1.04 8.57 11.58
CA GLY A 87 -0.87 8.00 10.24
C GLY A 87 -0.81 9.02 9.10
N SER A 88 -1.06 10.31 9.36
CA SER A 88 -0.91 11.39 8.38
C SER A 88 0.55 11.55 7.94
N ILE A 89 0.79 12.07 6.74
CA ILE A 89 2.17 12.35 6.28
C ILE A 89 2.66 13.62 6.97
N ARG A 90 3.77 13.50 7.71
CA ARG A 90 4.50 14.61 8.30
C ARG A 90 5.39 15.30 7.28
N ASP A 91 6.14 14.52 6.53
CA ASP A 91 7.25 15.01 5.71
C ASP A 91 7.66 13.99 4.63
N ARG A 92 8.32 14.46 3.57
CA ARG A 92 8.86 13.65 2.47
C ARG A 92 10.27 14.11 2.11
N ILE A 93 11.19 13.17 1.97
CA ILE A 93 12.56 13.43 1.54
C ILE A 93 12.81 12.69 0.23
N ASN A 94 13.14 13.43 -0.83
CA ASN A 94 13.39 12.88 -2.16
C ASN A 94 14.86 12.43 -2.31
N TYR A 95 15.07 11.24 -2.89
CA TYR A 95 16.38 10.69 -3.26
C TYR A 95 16.37 10.02 -4.65
N ASP A 96 15.27 10.14 -5.40
CA ASP A 96 15.13 9.63 -6.77
C ASP A 96 15.94 10.50 -7.76
#